data_AF-A0A067QDI7-F1
#
_entry.id   AF-A0A067QDI7-F1
#
_cell.length_a   1.000
_cell.length_b   1.000
_cell.length_c   1.000
_cell.angle_alpha   90.00
_cell.angle_beta   90.00
_cell.angle_gamma   90.00
#
_symmetry.space_group_name_H-M   'P 1'
#
loop_
_entity.id
_entity.type
_entity.pdbx_description
1 polymer ?
#
loop_
_entity_poly.entity_id
_entity_poly.type
_entity_poly.pdbx_seq_one_letter_code
_entity_poly.pdbx_strand_id
1 'polypeptide(L)' 'DRLGSPQTIEEAEYLLDQIPPPSPDEEQTITKLRQRLRDLLTSLREGAEGIVKR' A
#
# COMPACT_ATOMS: atom_id res chain seq x y z
N ASP A 1 -19.62 -1.83 -5.93
CA ASP A 1 -18.76 -1.35 -4.83
C ASP A 1 -17.97 -2.47 -4.19
N ARG A 2 -16.69 -2.63 -4.57
CA ARG A 2 -15.71 -3.48 -3.88
C ARG A 2 -14.34 -2.80 -3.76
N LEU A 3 -14.32 -1.47 -3.73
CA LEU A 3 -13.12 -0.71 -3.41
C LEU A 3 -13.19 -0.45 -1.90
N GLY A 4 -12.51 -1.28 -1.09
CA GLY A 4 -12.36 -1.03 0.35
C GLY A 4 -12.59 -2.21 1.31
N SER A 5 -12.67 -3.47 0.88
CA SER A 5 -12.71 -4.59 1.81
C SER A 5 -11.33 -4.77 2.49
N PRO A 6 -11.22 -5.11 3.79
CA PRO A 6 -9.93 -5.39 4.46
C PRO A 6 -9.05 -6.38 3.68
N GLN A 7 -9.68 -7.38 3.04
CA GLN A 7 -9.02 -8.33 2.14
C GLN A 7 -8.27 -7.66 0.97
N THR A 8 -8.77 -6.55 0.43
CA THR A 8 -8.16 -5.87 -0.72
C THR A 8 -6.94 -5.02 -0.35
N ILE A 9 -6.90 -4.49 0.89
CA ILE A 9 -5.73 -3.77 1.40
C ILE A 9 -4.64 -4.78 1.78
N GLU A 10 -5.01 -5.85 2.47
CA GLU A 10 -4.10 -6.95 2.83
C GLU A 10 -3.45 -7.59 1.60
N GLU A 11 -4.24 -7.86 0.54
CA GLU A 11 -3.73 -8.39 -0.71
C GLU A 11 -2.76 -7.42 -1.40
N ALA A 12 -3.07 -6.11 -1.42
CA ALA A 12 -2.20 -5.10 -1.99
C ALA A 12 -0.88 -4.96 -1.21
N GLU A 13 -0.91 -5.00 0.13
CA GLU A 13 0.28 -5.03 0.97
C GLU A 13 1.11 -6.30 0.71
N TYR A 14 0.46 -7.47 0.64
CA TYR A 14 1.12 -8.74 0.34
C TYR A 14 1.80 -8.76 -1.03
N LEU A 15 1.18 -8.18 -2.06
CA LEU A 15 1.78 -8.04 -3.38
C LEU A 15 2.96 -7.05 -3.36
N LEU A 16 2.84 -5.95 -2.62
CA LEU A 16 3.90 -4.95 -2.48
C LEU A 16 5.13 -5.52 -1.75
N ASP A 17 4.93 -6.37 -0.74
CA ASP A 17 6.01 -7.04 0.00
C ASP A 17 6.76 -8.10 -0.84
N GLN A 18 6.16 -8.58 -1.94
CA GLN A 18 6.83 -9.48 -2.89
C GLN A 18 7.72 -8.75 -3.90
N ILE A 19 7.60 -7.42 -4.01
CA ILE A 19 8.46 -6.64 -4.91
C ILE A 19 9.88 -6.61 -4.32
N PRO A 20 10.91 -7.01 -5.08
CA PRO A 20 12.28 -6.98 -4.60
C PRO A 20 12.69 -5.54 -4.23
N PRO A 21 13.68 -5.38 -3.33
CA PRO A 21 14.19 -4.06 -2.99
C PRO A 21 14.69 -3.34 -4.25
N PRO A 22 14.63 -1.99 -4.27
CA PRO A 22 15.10 -1.19 -5.39
C PRO A 22 16.56 -1.54 -5.71
N SER A 23 16.85 -1.78 -6.99
CA SER A 23 18.23 -1.93 -7.44
C SER A 23 18.93 -0.56 -7.49
N PRO A 24 20.27 -0.51 -7.46
CA PRO A 24 21.01 0.74 -7.61
C PRO A 24 20.75 1.48 -8.94
N ASP A 25 20.37 0.71 -9.98
CA ASP A 25 20.07 1.22 -11.32
C ASP A 25 18.58 1.53 -11.52
N GLU A 26 17.75 1.34 -10.49
CA GLU A 26 16.32 1.62 -10.57
C GLU A 26 16.07 3.12 -10.70
N GLU A 27 15.15 3.50 -11.59
CA GLU A 27 14.72 4.88 -11.71
C GLU A 27 14.19 5.41 -10.37
N GLN A 28 14.70 6.56 -9.94
CA GLN A 28 14.32 7.19 -8.67
C GLN A 28 12.80 7.40 -8.56
N THR A 29 12.12 7.61 -9.68
CA THR A 29 10.65 7.75 -9.74
C THR A 29 9.95 6.46 -9.30
N ILE A 30 10.46 5.29 -9.69
CA ILE A 30 9.90 3.98 -9.33
C ILE A 30 10.06 3.74 -7.83
N THR A 31 11.24 4.02 -7.27
CA THR A 31 11.48 3.94 -5.82
C THR A 31 10.51 4.84 -5.04
N LYS A 32 10.33 6.10 -5.50
CA LYS A 32 9.41 7.06 -4.88
C LYS A 32 7.96 6.59 -4.94
N LEU A 33 7.53 6.01 -6.06
CA LEU A 33 6.17 5.48 -6.22
C LEU A 33 5.92 4.28 -5.31
N ARG A 34 6.90 3.37 -5.18
CA ARG A 34 6.79 2.21 -4.28
C ARG A 34 6.58 2.65 -2.83
N GLN A 35 7.36 3.64 -2.37
CA GLN A 35 7.22 4.19 -1.02
C GLN A 35 5.84 4.84 -0.83
N ARG A 36 5.42 5.70 -1.77
CA ARG A 36 4.11 6.37 -1.68
C ARG A 36 2.94 5.39 -1.66
N LEU A 37 3.04 4.30 -2.42
CA LEU A 37 2.02 3.25 -2.40
C LEU A 37 1.96 2.57 -1.03
N ARG A 38 3.11 2.28 -0.41
CA ARG A 38 3.15 1.71 0.94
C ARG A 38 2.51 2.65 1.96
N ASP A 39 2.89 3.93 1.95
CA ASP A 39 2.36 4.94 2.86
C ASP A 39 0.84 5.11 2.70
N LEU A 40 0.36 5.07 1.45
CA LEU A 40 -1.08 5.12 1.15
C LEU A 40 -1.82 3.90 1.71
N LEU A 41 -1.31 2.68 1.50
CA LEU A 41 -1.94 1.46 2.01
C LEU A 41 -1.97 1.44 3.54
N THR A 42 -0.88 1.86 4.19
CA THR A 42 -0.83 2.04 5.66
C THR A 42 -1.85 3.06 6.12
N SER A 43 -1.93 4.23 5.48
CA SER A 43 -2.90 5.28 5.82
C SER A 43 -4.35 4.81 5.62
N LEU A 44 -4.62 4.00 4.59
CA LEU A 44 -5.94 3.44 4.33
C LEU A 44 -6.32 2.40 5.39
N ARG A 45 -5.36 1.58 5.86
CA ARG A 45 -5.58 0.63 6.94
C ARG A 45 -5.90 1.33 8.26
N GLU A 46 -5.10 2.35 8.61
CA GLU A 46 -5.32 3.19 9.79
C GLU A 46 -6.65 3.96 9.69
N GLY A 47 -6.98 4.48 8.50
CA GLY A 47 -8.24 5.19 8.25
C GLY A 47 -9.47 4.30 8.28
N ALA A 48 -9.35 3.03 7.86
CA ALA A 48 -10.43 2.05 7.93
C ALA A 48 -10.81 1.72 9.39
N GLU A 49 -9.87 1.78 10.34
CA GLU A 49 -10.16 1.66 11.78
C GLU A 49 -10.95 2.86 12.33
N GLY A 50 -10.88 4.03 11.68
CA GLY A 50 -11.57 5.25 12.08
C GLY A 50 -13.03 5.37 11.60
N ILE A 51 -13.43 4.65 10.54
CA ILE A 51 -14.80 4.73 9.98
C ILE A 51 -15.79 3.81 10.70
N VAL A 52 -15.32 2.80 11.43
CA VAL A 52 -16.19 1.90 12.24
C VAL A 52 -16.76 2.57 13.49
N LYS A 53 -16.36 3.82 13.81
CA LYS A 53 -16.99 4.63 14.87
C LYS A 53 -17.99 5.64 14.28
N ARG A 54 -19.18 5.17 13.93
CA ARG A 54 -20.41 5.98 13.97
C ARG A 54 -21.58 5.15 14.45
#